data_AF-A0A3M3FMM9-F1
#
_entry.id   AF-A0A3M3FMM9-F1
#
_cell.length_a   1.000
_cell.length_b   1.000
_cell.length_c   1.000
_cell.angle_alpha   90.00
_cell.angle_beta   90.00
_cell.angle_gamma   90.00
#
_symmetry.space_group_name_H-M   'P 1'
#
loop_
_entity.id
_entity.type
_entity.pdbx_description
1 polymer ?
#
loop_
_entity_poly.entity_id
_entity_poly.type
_entity_poly.pdbx_seq_one_letter_code
_entity_poly.pdbx_strand_id
1 'polypeptide(L)'
;MVQLEAGMTLSQLLAAAILRGWFLPVTPGTQFVTIGGALANDVHGKNHHLRGTFGCHVMRFELIRHGEPPMVCSAVENPLFFAASIGGLGLTGVISRVELQLMPIRTSQINSTVVRFANLAEFFTLSHELDAQHEYSVAWIDCLARGSNSGRGVYIVGDHARYGSLTVDAPKRLSIPFIAPLSLANKLSLRAFNSIYWHAHPQQAKAHRSACEAFFYPLDRIQHWNRLYGRKGFQQYQCVIPEHCAPKAMQLLLDAIAASGRGSFLAVLKRCGDIASPGLLSFPMPGTSLALVFSQTRELAETLFPRLDAIVREAGGRLYPAKDAHMTGSDFRQAYPAWEQLEALRDPSLMSRFWKRVMP
;
A
#
# COMPACT_ATOMS: atom_id res chain seq x y z
N MET A 1 -11.25 1.42 21.48
CA MET A 1 -12.07 0.55 20.60
C MET A 1 -13.26 1.33 20.06
N VAL A 2 -13.66 1.05 18.82
CA VAL A 2 -14.84 1.65 18.15
C VAL A 2 -15.57 0.59 17.34
N GLN A 3 -16.91 0.66 17.27
CA GLN A 3 -17.74 -0.16 16.39
C GLN A 3 -18.12 0.65 15.15
N LEU A 4 -17.99 0.05 13.97
CA LEU A 4 -18.11 0.73 12.69
C LEU A 4 -18.94 -0.11 11.72
N GLU A 5 -19.75 0.54 10.89
CA GLU A 5 -20.31 -0.10 9.71
C GLU A 5 -19.21 -0.30 8.65
N ALA A 6 -19.21 -1.45 7.98
CA ALA A 6 -18.18 -1.79 7.01
C ALA A 6 -18.14 -0.85 5.80
N GLY A 7 -19.25 -0.18 5.49
CA GLY A 7 -19.36 0.80 4.41
C GLY A 7 -18.76 2.17 4.73
N MET A 8 -18.49 2.48 6.00
CA MET A 8 -17.86 3.74 6.40
C MET A 8 -16.47 3.86 5.79
N THR A 9 -16.09 5.05 5.31
CA THR A 9 -14.73 5.28 4.80
C THR A 9 -13.74 5.58 5.93
N LEU A 10 -12.46 5.34 5.68
CA LEU A 10 -11.41 5.76 6.62
C LEU A 10 -11.42 7.28 6.83
N SER A 11 -11.74 8.06 5.81
CA SER A 11 -11.83 9.53 5.92
C SER A 11 -12.94 9.98 6.86
N GLN A 12 -14.12 9.34 6.81
CA GLN A 12 -15.22 9.61 7.75
C GLN A 12 -14.80 9.25 9.18
N LEU A 13 -14.12 8.11 9.36
CA LEU A 13 -13.64 7.68 10.67
C LEU A 13 -12.61 8.66 11.23
N LEU A 14 -11.60 9.02 10.44
CA LEU A 14 -10.53 9.94 10.85
C LEU A 14 -11.08 11.32 11.21
N ALA A 15 -12.04 11.85 10.45
CA ALA A 15 -12.68 13.12 10.75
C ALA A 15 -13.35 13.12 12.14
N ALA A 16 -13.95 11.99 12.54
CA ALA A 16 -14.56 11.85 13.87
C ALA A 16 -13.55 11.48 14.97
N ALA A 17 -12.56 10.64 14.68
CA ALA A 17 -11.64 10.07 15.66
C ALA A 17 -10.55 11.07 16.08
N ILE A 18 -9.99 11.84 15.14
CA ILE A 18 -8.87 12.74 15.42
C ILE A 18 -9.26 13.81 16.44
N LEU A 19 -10.46 14.39 16.32
CA LEU A 19 -10.98 15.38 17.26
C LEU A 19 -11.10 14.85 18.70
N ARG A 20 -11.15 13.52 18.87
CA ARG A 20 -11.25 12.83 20.15
C ARG A 20 -9.90 12.25 20.63
N GLY A 21 -8.81 12.58 19.95
CA GLY A 21 -7.47 12.09 20.31
C GLY A 21 -7.21 10.65 19.87
N TRP A 22 -7.88 10.18 18.83
CA TRP A 22 -7.70 8.82 18.30
C TRP A 22 -7.34 8.84 16.81
N PHE A 23 -6.52 7.86 16.39
CA PHE A 23 -6.11 7.68 15.00
C PHE A 23 -6.16 6.20 14.61
N LEU A 24 -6.15 5.94 13.30
CA LEU A 24 -6.04 4.58 12.76
C LEU A 24 -4.64 4.03 13.03
N PRO A 25 -4.50 2.83 13.66
CA PRO A 25 -3.19 2.24 13.85
C PRO A 25 -2.48 1.93 12.53
N VAL A 26 -3.24 1.55 11.50
CA VAL A 26 -2.74 1.28 10.15
C VAL A 26 -3.66 1.98 9.15
N THR A 27 -3.06 2.71 8.20
CA THR A 27 -3.79 3.39 7.14
C THR A 27 -3.04 3.32 5.80
N PRO A 28 -3.72 3.02 4.67
CA PRO A 28 -3.08 2.94 3.36
C PRO A 28 -2.81 4.34 2.79
N GLY A 29 -2.29 4.41 1.55
CA GLY A 29 -1.97 5.69 0.90
C GLY A 29 -3.17 6.57 0.50
N THR A 30 -4.40 6.13 0.77
CA THR A 30 -5.63 6.90 0.56
C THR A 30 -6.64 6.60 1.67
N GLN A 31 -7.38 7.62 2.12
CA GLN A 31 -8.42 7.48 3.15
C GLN A 31 -9.82 7.24 2.57
N PHE A 32 -9.95 7.14 1.24
CA PHE A 32 -11.26 6.95 0.59
C PHE A 32 -11.73 5.49 0.48
N VAL A 33 -10.97 4.55 1.02
CA VAL A 33 -11.39 3.15 1.12
C VAL A 33 -12.39 2.94 2.27
N THR A 34 -13.25 1.94 2.14
CA THR A 34 -14.18 1.53 3.20
C THR A 34 -13.50 0.66 4.25
N ILE A 35 -14.08 0.57 5.45
CA ILE A 35 -13.61 -0.31 6.53
C ILE A 35 -13.61 -1.79 6.08
N GLY A 36 -14.70 -2.24 5.45
CA GLY A 36 -14.80 -3.60 4.92
C GLY A 36 -13.78 -3.88 3.81
N GLY A 37 -13.54 -2.91 2.92
CA GLY A 37 -12.52 -3.03 1.88
C GLY A 37 -11.09 -3.06 2.45
N ALA A 38 -10.83 -2.29 3.51
CA ALA A 38 -9.55 -2.28 4.22
C ALA A 38 -9.27 -3.63 4.89
N LEU A 39 -10.29 -4.24 5.52
CA LEU A 39 -10.20 -5.57 6.13
C LEU A 39 -10.05 -6.68 5.08
N ALA A 40 -10.90 -6.67 4.05
CA ALA A 40 -10.90 -7.71 3.01
C ALA A 40 -9.61 -7.75 2.19
N ASN A 41 -8.86 -6.65 2.11
CA ASN A 41 -7.55 -6.61 1.45
C ASN A 41 -6.39 -6.61 2.45
N ASP A 42 -6.69 -6.63 3.75
CA ASP A 42 -5.72 -6.53 4.85
C ASP A 42 -4.67 -5.43 4.62
N VAL A 43 -5.16 -4.21 4.41
CA VAL A 43 -4.32 -3.10 3.96
C VAL A 43 -3.18 -2.79 4.93
N HIS A 44 -2.06 -2.30 4.41
CA HIS A 44 -0.89 -1.92 5.18
C HIS A 44 -0.56 -0.43 5.03
N GLY A 45 0.15 0.13 6.01
CA GLY A 45 0.51 1.54 6.07
C GLY A 45 2.02 1.80 6.10
N LYS A 46 2.40 3.08 6.29
CA LYS A 46 3.80 3.50 6.43
C LYS A 46 4.50 2.94 7.68
N ASN A 47 3.75 2.38 8.61
CA ASN A 47 4.23 1.84 9.88
C ASN A 47 4.11 0.32 9.98
N HIS A 48 4.00 -0.39 8.85
CA HIS A 48 3.86 -1.85 8.88
C HIS A 48 4.97 -2.54 9.66
N HIS A 49 6.18 -2.00 9.65
CA HIS A 49 7.31 -2.54 10.41
C HIS A 49 7.10 -2.55 11.93
N LEU A 50 6.20 -1.71 12.46
CA LEU A 50 5.91 -1.61 13.90
C LEU A 50 4.48 -2.00 14.27
N ARG A 51 3.54 -1.96 13.32
CA ARG A 51 2.11 -2.21 13.55
C ARG A 51 1.52 -3.37 12.77
N GLY A 52 2.23 -3.91 11.78
CA GLY A 52 1.67 -4.92 10.88
C GLY A 52 0.59 -4.34 9.96
N THR A 53 -0.49 -5.10 9.76
CA THR A 53 -1.58 -4.76 8.84
C THR A 53 -2.83 -4.26 9.57
N PHE A 54 -3.83 -3.82 8.81
CA PHE A 54 -5.12 -3.41 9.35
C PHE A 54 -5.78 -4.54 10.18
N GLY A 55 -5.68 -5.79 9.71
CA GLY A 55 -6.20 -6.97 10.39
C GLY A 55 -5.64 -7.19 11.79
N CYS A 56 -4.39 -6.78 12.06
CA CYS A 56 -3.77 -6.88 13.39
C CYS A 56 -4.48 -6.05 14.47
N HIS A 57 -5.36 -5.12 14.07
CA HIS A 57 -6.06 -4.20 14.97
C HIS A 57 -7.57 -4.44 15.03
N VAL A 58 -8.07 -5.44 14.29
CA VAL A 58 -9.47 -5.83 14.30
C VAL A 58 -9.72 -6.76 15.48
N MET A 59 -10.67 -6.39 16.33
CA MET A 59 -11.05 -7.20 17.49
C MET A 59 -12.04 -8.28 17.11
N ARG A 60 -13.05 -7.90 16.31
CA ARG A 60 -14.06 -8.79 15.73
C ARG A 60 -14.79 -8.11 14.58
N PHE A 61 -15.51 -8.88 13.78
CA PHE A 61 -16.42 -8.38 12.77
C PHE A 61 -17.64 -9.29 12.62
N GLU A 62 -18.72 -8.75 12.06
CA GLU A 62 -19.90 -9.53 11.66
C GLU A 62 -19.81 -9.87 10.17
N LEU A 63 -20.02 -11.15 9.84
CA LEU A 63 -19.96 -11.70 8.49
C LEU A 63 -21.33 -12.25 8.09
N ILE A 64 -21.80 -11.83 6.92
CA ILE A 64 -23.06 -12.29 6.32
C ILE A 64 -22.73 -13.24 5.17
N ARG A 65 -23.29 -14.46 5.21
CA ARG A 65 -23.12 -15.51 4.20
C ARG A 65 -24.46 -15.97 3.65
N HIS A 66 -24.47 -16.50 2.44
CA HIS A 66 -25.69 -16.98 1.80
C HIS A 66 -26.30 -18.18 2.54
N GLY A 67 -27.58 -18.08 2.88
CA GLY A 67 -28.33 -19.17 3.53
C GLY A 67 -27.94 -19.42 5.00
N GLU A 68 -27.09 -18.59 5.58
CA GLU A 68 -26.61 -18.71 6.95
C GLU A 68 -27.04 -17.49 7.78
N PRO A 69 -27.26 -17.64 9.10
CA PRO A 69 -27.43 -16.49 9.98
C PRO A 69 -26.14 -15.66 10.04
N PRO A 70 -26.22 -14.34 10.30
CA PRO A 70 -25.03 -13.52 10.53
C PRO A 70 -24.17 -14.10 11.66
N MET A 71 -22.86 -14.15 11.44
CA MET A 71 -21.91 -14.70 12.40
C MET A 71 -20.90 -13.65 12.86
N VAL A 72 -20.53 -13.71 14.13
CA VAL A 72 -19.44 -12.88 14.67
C VAL A 72 -18.13 -13.66 14.55
N CYS A 73 -17.12 -13.02 13.96
CA CYS A 73 -15.79 -13.60 13.77
C CYS A 73 -14.77 -12.80 14.59
N SER A 74 -13.97 -13.51 15.38
CA SER A 74 -12.87 -12.99 16.19
C SER A 74 -11.77 -14.05 16.33
N ALA A 75 -10.70 -13.74 17.06
CA ALA A 75 -9.66 -14.74 17.36
C ALA A 75 -10.17 -15.94 18.19
N VAL A 76 -11.32 -15.82 18.87
CA VAL A 76 -11.88 -16.86 19.74
C VAL A 76 -13.24 -17.39 19.28
N GLU A 77 -13.97 -16.63 18.47
CA GLU A 77 -15.29 -16.97 17.95
C GLU A 77 -15.22 -17.06 16.43
N ASN A 78 -15.60 -18.21 15.84
CA ASN A 78 -15.43 -18.48 14.40
C ASN A 78 -14.02 -18.13 13.86
N PRO A 79 -12.93 -18.60 14.51
CA PRO A 79 -11.56 -18.15 14.21
C PRO A 79 -11.10 -18.48 12.78
N LEU A 80 -11.63 -19.55 12.19
CA LEU A 80 -11.37 -19.90 10.79
C LEU A 80 -11.91 -18.83 9.83
N PHE A 81 -13.14 -18.35 10.04
CA PHE A 81 -13.70 -17.25 9.25
C PHE A 81 -13.04 -15.92 9.55
N PHE A 82 -12.57 -15.70 10.78
CA PHE A 82 -11.77 -14.53 11.13
C PHE A 82 -10.50 -14.44 10.29
N ALA A 83 -9.69 -15.50 10.30
CA ALA A 83 -8.44 -15.57 9.53
C ALA A 83 -8.69 -15.57 8.02
N ALA A 84 -9.72 -16.27 7.55
CA ALA A 84 -10.02 -16.35 6.12
C ALA A 84 -10.56 -15.04 5.53
N SER A 85 -11.31 -14.23 6.31
CA SER A 85 -11.90 -12.99 5.78
C SER A 85 -10.91 -11.82 5.76
N ILE A 86 -9.96 -11.78 6.69
CA ILE A 86 -8.88 -10.77 6.70
C ILE A 86 -7.93 -11.07 5.53
N GLY A 87 -7.87 -10.16 4.57
CA GLY A 87 -7.17 -10.40 3.31
C GLY A 87 -7.90 -11.41 2.40
N GLY A 88 -9.12 -11.82 2.75
CA GLY A 88 -9.93 -12.81 2.04
C GLY A 88 -10.59 -12.33 0.76
N LEU A 89 -10.28 -11.09 0.32
CA LEU A 89 -10.74 -10.50 -0.94
C LEU A 89 -12.28 -10.45 -1.09
N GLY A 90 -13.00 -10.49 0.03
CA GLY A 90 -14.47 -10.47 0.09
C GLY A 90 -15.12 -11.77 -0.38
N LEU A 91 -14.40 -12.90 -0.35
CA LEU A 91 -14.88 -14.19 -0.86
C LEU A 91 -15.57 -15.05 0.20
N THR A 92 -15.30 -14.81 1.48
CA THR A 92 -15.88 -15.58 2.60
C THR A 92 -17.30 -15.16 2.97
N GLY A 93 -17.71 -13.96 2.58
CA GLY A 93 -19.00 -13.34 2.92
C GLY A 93 -18.93 -11.82 2.82
N VAL A 94 -20.04 -11.15 3.14
CA VAL A 94 -20.12 -9.70 3.23
C VAL A 94 -19.90 -9.26 4.67
N ILE A 95 -18.86 -8.46 4.91
CA ILE A 95 -18.60 -7.86 6.22
C ILE A 95 -19.58 -6.71 6.42
N SER A 96 -20.36 -6.74 7.49
CA SER A 96 -21.38 -5.71 7.80
C SER A 96 -20.90 -4.70 8.86
N ARG A 97 -20.23 -5.19 9.91
CA ARG A 97 -19.74 -4.40 11.04
C ARG A 97 -18.34 -4.85 11.46
N VAL A 98 -17.54 -3.91 11.96
CA VAL A 98 -16.18 -4.16 12.44
C VAL A 98 -15.96 -3.45 13.77
N GLU A 99 -15.34 -4.15 14.71
CA GLU A 99 -14.78 -3.56 15.92
C GLU A 99 -13.28 -3.38 15.77
N LEU A 100 -12.84 -2.13 15.88
CA LEU A 100 -11.46 -1.73 15.62
C LEU A 100 -10.84 -1.10 16.87
N GLN A 101 -9.62 -1.52 17.22
CA GLN A 101 -8.82 -0.82 18.22
C GLN A 101 -8.11 0.37 17.57
N LEU A 102 -8.38 1.58 18.05
CA LEU A 102 -7.67 2.80 17.61
C LEU A 102 -6.41 3.05 18.45
N MET A 103 -5.49 3.86 17.93
CA MET A 103 -4.33 4.32 18.67
C MET A 103 -4.53 5.75 19.20
N PRO A 104 -4.07 6.07 20.41
CA PRO A 104 -4.17 7.42 20.95
C PRO A 104 -3.20 8.38 20.25
N ILE A 105 -3.63 9.61 20.01
CA ILE A 105 -2.81 10.70 19.48
C ILE A 105 -3.03 11.97 20.30
N ARG A 106 -1.99 12.80 20.40
CA ARG A 106 -2.06 14.09 21.10
C ARG A 106 -2.30 15.25 20.15
N THR A 107 -2.06 15.07 18.85
CA THR A 107 -2.13 16.13 17.85
C THR A 107 -2.56 15.58 16.49
N SER A 108 -3.16 16.44 15.67
CA SER A 108 -3.50 16.18 14.25
C SER A 108 -2.31 16.39 13.30
N GLN A 109 -1.07 16.37 13.82
CA GLN A 109 0.13 16.72 13.10
C GLN A 109 1.23 15.67 13.25
N ILE A 110 2.05 15.55 12.22
CA ILE A 110 3.21 14.68 12.13
C ILE A 110 4.47 15.54 12.12
N ASN A 111 5.42 15.20 12.99
CA ASN A 111 6.80 15.65 12.87
C ASN A 111 7.51 14.65 11.95
N SER A 112 7.96 15.10 10.80
CA SER A 112 8.65 14.26 9.83
C SER A 112 10.07 14.74 9.60
N THR A 113 10.94 13.80 9.24
CA THR A 113 12.29 14.09 8.76
C THR A 113 12.40 13.57 7.34
N VAL A 114 12.95 14.42 6.46
CA VAL A 114 13.14 14.09 5.04
C VAL A 114 14.61 14.19 4.68
N VAL A 115 15.11 13.19 3.96
CA VAL A 115 16.49 13.14 3.47
C VAL A 115 16.53 12.47 2.09
N ARG A 116 17.23 13.06 1.12
CA ARG A 116 17.47 12.39 -0.16
C ARG A 116 18.65 11.41 -0.05
N PHE A 117 18.60 10.33 -0.82
CA PHE A 117 19.66 9.33 -0.93
C PHE A 117 20.01 9.09 -2.40
N ALA A 118 21.24 8.64 -2.66
CA ALA A 118 21.83 8.59 -3.99
C ALA A 118 21.60 7.26 -4.73
N ASN A 119 21.28 6.16 -4.03
CA ASN A 119 21.08 4.85 -4.65
C ASN A 119 20.34 3.87 -3.73
N LEU A 120 20.03 2.69 -4.27
CA LEU A 120 19.32 1.64 -3.55
C LEU A 120 20.08 1.14 -2.30
N ALA A 121 21.41 1.11 -2.30
CA ALA A 121 22.17 0.68 -1.11
C ALA A 121 21.96 1.65 0.06
N GLU A 122 22.01 2.97 -0.21
CA GLU A 122 21.71 3.98 0.80
C GLU A 122 20.26 3.91 1.32
N PHE A 123 19.29 3.51 0.48
CA PHE A 123 17.94 3.22 0.96
C PHE A 123 17.93 2.14 2.05
N PHE A 124 18.64 1.03 1.83
CA PHE A 124 18.70 -0.06 2.81
C PHE A 124 19.40 0.37 4.10
N THR A 125 20.48 1.16 4.00
CA THR A 125 21.14 1.77 5.16
C THR A 125 20.17 2.65 5.95
N LEU A 126 19.50 3.59 5.30
CA LEU A 126 18.53 4.49 5.96
C LEU A 126 17.34 3.75 6.57
N SER A 127 16.84 2.71 5.90
CA SER A 127 15.76 1.87 6.42
C SER A 127 16.20 1.12 7.66
N HIS A 128 17.40 0.53 7.68
CA HIS A 128 17.92 -0.15 8.86
C HIS A 128 18.11 0.81 10.04
N GLU A 129 18.61 2.02 9.78
CA GLU A 129 18.87 3.02 10.82
C GLU A 129 17.59 3.66 11.37
N LEU A 130 16.70 4.12 10.49
CA LEU A 130 15.61 5.03 10.87
C LEU A 130 14.28 4.32 11.17
N ASP A 131 14.02 3.14 10.61
CA ASP A 131 12.71 2.48 10.76
C ASP A 131 12.42 2.12 12.22
N ALA A 132 13.43 1.65 12.96
CA ALA A 132 13.27 1.32 14.38
C ALA A 132 13.07 2.56 15.29
N GLN A 133 13.42 3.75 14.79
CA GLN A 133 13.37 5.00 15.56
C GLN A 133 12.07 5.78 15.36
N HIS A 134 11.29 5.43 14.34
CA HIS A 134 10.12 6.20 13.91
C HIS A 134 8.91 5.29 13.67
N GLU A 135 7.74 5.77 14.07
CA GLU A 135 6.46 5.08 13.84
C GLU A 135 6.24 4.87 12.34
N TYR A 136 6.47 5.88 11.50
CA TYR A 136 6.21 5.84 10.07
C TYR A 136 7.49 5.96 9.25
N SER A 137 7.65 5.13 8.22
CA SER A 137 8.70 5.28 7.22
C SER A 137 8.20 4.95 5.81
N VAL A 138 8.76 5.66 4.82
CA VAL A 138 8.50 5.42 3.40
C VAL A 138 9.58 6.10 2.56
N ALA A 139 9.89 5.54 1.40
CA ALA A 139 10.74 6.18 0.41
C ALA A 139 10.00 6.41 -0.90
N TRP A 140 10.21 7.56 -1.51
CA TRP A 140 9.98 7.75 -2.94
C TRP A 140 11.29 7.45 -3.69
N ILE A 141 11.22 6.82 -4.86
CA ILE A 141 12.41 6.52 -5.68
C ILE A 141 12.27 6.93 -7.14
N ASP A 142 13.40 7.26 -7.77
CA ASP A 142 13.54 7.45 -9.20
C ASP A 142 13.83 6.11 -9.89
N CYS A 143 12.78 5.44 -10.37
CA CYS A 143 12.87 4.17 -11.08
C CYS A 143 13.45 4.26 -12.52
N LEU A 144 13.83 5.45 -12.99
CA LEU A 144 14.51 5.65 -14.27
C LEU A 144 16.01 5.93 -14.13
N ALA A 145 16.49 6.17 -12.90
CA ALA A 145 17.91 6.33 -12.62
C ALA A 145 18.66 5.02 -12.88
N ARG A 146 19.92 5.12 -13.35
CA ARG A 146 20.76 3.98 -13.74
C ARG A 146 22.17 4.12 -13.19
N GLY A 147 22.94 3.03 -13.25
CA GLY A 147 24.33 3.00 -12.82
C GLY A 147 24.46 3.26 -11.32
N SER A 148 25.44 4.08 -10.91
CA SER A 148 25.70 4.42 -9.50
C SER A 148 24.54 5.14 -8.81
N ASN A 149 23.58 5.67 -9.57
CA ASN A 149 22.41 6.38 -9.07
C ASN A 149 21.13 5.52 -9.07
N SER A 150 21.24 4.22 -9.43
CA SER A 150 20.08 3.35 -9.54
C SER A 150 19.31 3.29 -8.22
N GLY A 151 18.01 3.60 -8.29
CA GLY A 151 17.14 3.64 -7.13
C GLY A 151 17.27 4.87 -6.24
N ARG A 152 18.01 5.94 -6.63
CA ARG A 152 18.05 7.20 -5.86
C ARG A 152 16.66 7.67 -5.46
N GLY A 153 16.55 8.36 -4.34
CA GLY A 153 15.23 8.70 -3.82
C GLY A 153 15.23 9.66 -2.65
N VAL A 154 14.08 9.72 -1.99
CA VAL A 154 13.81 10.56 -0.83
C VAL A 154 13.21 9.68 0.25
N TYR A 155 13.91 9.58 1.38
CA TYR A 155 13.47 8.87 2.57
C TYR A 155 12.70 9.82 3.47
N ILE A 156 11.54 9.38 3.94
CA ILE A 156 10.62 10.16 4.75
C ILE A 156 10.23 9.32 5.96
N VAL A 157 10.61 9.79 7.14
CA VAL A 157 10.17 9.23 8.41
C VAL A 157 9.33 10.22 9.18
N GLY A 158 8.53 9.75 10.13
CA GLY A 158 7.82 10.66 11.02
C GLY A 158 7.07 9.99 12.15
N ASP A 159 6.62 10.83 13.08
CA ASP A 159 5.87 10.46 14.28
C ASP A 159 4.76 11.47 14.56
N HIS A 160 3.72 11.05 15.27
CA HIS A 160 2.74 11.99 15.80
C HIS A 160 3.41 13.04 16.69
N ALA A 161 3.14 14.32 16.44
CA ALA A 161 3.74 15.39 17.21
C ALA A 161 3.28 15.32 18.67
N ARG A 162 4.20 15.58 19.61
CA ARG A 162 3.97 15.44 21.06
C ARG A 162 3.07 16.53 21.66
N TYR A 163 3.03 17.71 21.06
CA TYR A 163 2.31 18.90 21.53
C TYR A 163 1.66 19.61 20.36
N GLY A 164 0.45 20.15 20.51
CA GLY A 164 -0.29 20.80 19.43
C GLY A 164 -1.80 20.65 19.62
N SER A 165 -2.55 20.98 18.58
CA SER A 165 -4.02 20.86 18.56
C SER A 165 -4.47 19.56 17.89
N LEU A 166 -5.68 19.11 18.22
CA LEU A 166 -6.40 18.06 17.50
C LEU A 166 -7.30 18.62 16.38
N THR A 167 -7.36 19.94 16.23
CA THR A 167 -8.10 20.58 15.14
C THR A 167 -7.54 20.16 13.79
N VAL A 168 -8.43 19.80 12.87
CA VAL A 168 -8.07 19.40 11.51
C VAL A 168 -8.51 20.52 10.58
N ASP A 169 -7.55 21.18 9.95
CA ASP A 169 -7.85 22.20 8.94
C ASP A 169 -8.43 21.54 7.69
N ALA A 170 -9.41 22.19 7.07
CA ALA A 170 -9.95 21.72 5.81
C ALA A 170 -8.86 21.79 4.73
N PRO A 171 -8.50 20.66 4.09
CA PRO A 171 -7.45 20.63 3.07
C PRO A 171 -7.89 21.41 1.83
N LYS A 172 -6.98 22.21 1.26
CA LYS A 172 -7.16 22.73 -0.10
C LYS A 172 -7.04 21.57 -1.08
N ARG A 173 -8.11 21.30 -1.83
CA ARG A 173 -8.15 20.25 -2.85
C ARG A 173 -7.93 20.87 -4.22
N LEU A 174 -7.03 20.28 -4.98
CA LEU A 174 -6.84 20.56 -6.40
C LEU A 174 -7.58 19.48 -7.19
N SER A 175 -8.06 19.82 -8.37
CA SER A 175 -8.74 18.88 -9.25
C SER A 175 -8.20 19.02 -10.66
N ILE A 176 -7.89 17.90 -11.32
CA ILE A 176 -7.46 17.89 -12.71
C ILE A 176 -8.71 17.92 -13.60
N PRO A 177 -9.02 19.03 -14.31
CA PRO A 177 -10.35 19.20 -14.91
C PRO A 177 -10.53 18.50 -16.26
N PHE A 178 -9.44 18.12 -16.93
CA PHE A 178 -9.48 17.50 -18.26
C PHE A 178 -8.75 16.16 -18.28
N ILE A 179 -9.11 15.29 -19.22
CA ILE A 179 -8.37 14.06 -19.54
C ILE A 179 -7.34 14.42 -20.61
N ALA A 180 -6.06 14.20 -20.32
CA ALA A 180 -5.01 14.45 -21.31
C ALA A 180 -5.21 13.55 -22.54
N PRO A 181 -5.05 14.06 -23.78
CA PRO A 181 -5.25 13.25 -24.99
C PRO A 181 -4.22 12.12 -25.09
N LEU A 182 -3.03 12.34 -24.54
CA LEU A 182 -1.94 11.37 -24.38
C LEU A 182 -1.49 11.38 -22.91
N SER A 183 -0.86 10.29 -22.45
CA SER A 183 -0.32 10.24 -21.10
C SER A 183 0.80 11.28 -20.90
N LEU A 184 0.67 12.08 -19.85
CA LEU A 184 1.73 12.98 -19.40
C LEU A 184 2.84 12.24 -18.65
N ALA A 185 2.65 10.97 -18.30
CA ALA A 185 3.68 10.08 -17.76
C ALA A 185 4.39 9.33 -18.91
N ASN A 186 5.39 9.99 -19.51
CA ASN A 186 6.24 9.44 -20.56
C ASN A 186 7.72 9.59 -20.19
N LYS A 187 8.62 8.96 -20.94
CA LYS A 187 10.05 8.89 -20.62
C LYS A 187 10.70 10.25 -20.37
N LEU A 188 10.34 11.29 -21.14
CA LEU A 188 10.94 12.62 -20.99
C LEU A 188 10.39 13.35 -19.76
N SER A 189 9.07 13.40 -19.61
CA SER A 189 8.41 14.05 -18.48
C SER A 189 8.76 13.38 -17.15
N LEU A 190 8.86 12.04 -17.13
CA LEU A 190 9.29 11.28 -15.96
C LEU A 190 10.73 11.62 -15.57
N ARG A 191 11.67 11.66 -16.52
CA ARG A 191 13.06 12.06 -16.24
C ARG A 191 13.16 13.47 -15.67
N ALA A 192 12.45 14.42 -16.29
CA ALA A 192 12.44 15.80 -15.82
C ALA A 192 11.85 15.91 -14.41
N PHE A 193 10.66 15.33 -14.18
CA PHE A 193 10.01 15.34 -12.88
C PHE A 193 10.87 14.67 -11.81
N ASN A 194 11.36 13.45 -12.06
CA ASN A 194 12.13 12.69 -11.07
C ASN A 194 13.43 13.44 -10.70
N SER A 195 14.10 14.04 -11.68
CA SER A 195 15.29 14.85 -11.43
C SER A 195 14.99 16.08 -10.60
N ILE A 196 13.95 16.86 -10.96
CA ILE A 196 13.54 18.05 -10.21
C ILE A 196 13.14 17.66 -8.79
N TYR A 197 12.32 16.63 -8.63
CA TYR A 197 11.85 16.17 -7.33
C TYR A 197 13.03 15.76 -6.44
N TRP A 198 13.95 14.94 -6.94
CA TRP A 198 15.12 14.51 -6.16
C TRP A 198 16.04 15.68 -5.78
N HIS A 199 16.32 16.62 -6.71
CA HIS A 199 17.17 17.78 -6.43
C HIS A 199 16.52 18.82 -5.51
N ALA A 200 15.19 18.92 -5.51
CA ALA A 200 14.45 19.83 -4.62
C ALA A 200 14.45 19.39 -3.15
N HIS A 201 14.76 18.11 -2.87
CA HIS A 201 14.82 17.58 -1.51
C HIS A 201 16.21 17.74 -0.88
N PRO A 202 16.27 17.92 0.45
CA PRO A 202 17.52 18.26 1.13
C PRO A 202 18.47 17.06 1.21
N GLN A 203 19.77 17.33 1.06
CA GLN A 203 20.83 16.32 1.23
C GLN A 203 21.04 15.94 2.69
N GLN A 204 20.86 16.89 3.60
CA GLN A 204 20.89 16.64 5.03
C GLN A 204 19.46 16.46 5.55
N ALA A 205 19.31 15.65 6.59
CA ALA A 205 18.04 15.44 7.26
C ALA A 205 17.41 16.78 7.67
N LYS A 206 16.21 17.06 7.18
CA LYS A 206 15.45 18.27 7.51
C LYS A 206 14.15 17.91 8.19
N ALA A 207 13.95 18.45 9.39
CA ALA A 207 12.69 18.33 10.11
C ALA A 207 11.62 19.20 9.44
N HIS A 208 10.41 18.67 9.39
CA HIS A 208 9.20 19.31 8.90
C HIS A 208 8.05 18.97 9.83
N ARG A 209 7.06 19.84 9.93
CA ARG A 209 5.82 19.58 10.65
C ARG A 209 4.64 19.81 9.73
N SER A 210 3.78 18.81 9.59
CA SER A 210 2.64 18.83 8.68
C SER A 210 1.39 18.26 9.32
N ALA A 211 0.22 18.62 8.79
CA ALA A 211 -1.02 17.93 9.12
C ALA A 211 -0.96 16.43 8.73
N CYS A 212 -1.67 15.58 9.47
CA CYS A 212 -1.75 14.14 9.19
C CYS A 212 -2.13 13.86 7.74
N GLU A 213 -3.16 14.53 7.20
CA GLU A 213 -3.61 14.29 5.82
C GLU A 213 -2.52 14.55 4.78
N ALA A 214 -1.73 15.62 4.95
CA ALA A 214 -0.65 15.93 4.02
C ALA A 214 0.50 14.90 4.08
N PHE A 215 0.75 14.33 5.26
CA PHE A 215 1.76 13.29 5.44
C PHE A 215 1.29 11.94 4.89
N PHE A 216 0.09 11.48 5.25
CA PHE A 216 -0.40 10.13 4.89
C PHE A 216 -0.99 10.05 3.49
N TYR A 217 -1.71 11.09 3.04
CA TYR A 217 -2.53 11.06 1.84
C TYR A 217 -2.17 12.21 0.87
N PRO A 218 -0.89 12.36 0.48
CA PRO A 218 -0.48 13.50 -0.35
C PRO A 218 -1.23 13.57 -1.68
N LEU A 219 -1.66 12.43 -2.23
CA LEU A 219 -2.41 12.31 -3.49
C LEU A 219 -3.91 12.55 -3.34
N ASP A 220 -4.50 12.36 -2.15
CA ASP A 220 -5.93 12.59 -1.93
C ASP A 220 -6.30 14.08 -2.07
N ARG A 221 -5.31 14.98 -1.96
CA ARG A 221 -5.45 16.41 -2.25
C ARG A 221 -5.56 16.73 -3.74
N ILE A 222 -5.21 15.79 -4.63
CA ILE A 222 -5.26 15.96 -6.09
C ILE A 222 -6.37 15.07 -6.65
N GLN A 223 -7.58 15.61 -6.67
CA GLN A 223 -8.72 14.94 -7.25
C GLN A 223 -8.50 14.66 -8.74
N HIS A 224 -8.93 13.48 -9.16
CA HIS A 224 -8.83 13.03 -10.55
C HIS A 224 -7.41 13.04 -11.14
N TRP A 225 -6.37 12.86 -10.32
CA TRP A 225 -4.97 12.74 -10.79
C TRP A 225 -4.79 11.65 -11.86
N ASN A 226 -5.66 10.64 -11.87
CA ASN A 226 -5.71 9.57 -12.86
C ASN A 226 -5.87 10.10 -14.30
N ARG A 227 -6.50 11.28 -14.48
CA ARG A 227 -6.71 11.90 -15.79
C ARG A 227 -5.40 12.32 -16.49
N LEU A 228 -4.30 12.46 -15.74
CA LEU A 228 -2.96 12.78 -16.28
C LEU A 228 -2.36 11.62 -17.09
N TYR A 229 -2.85 10.39 -16.90
CA TYR A 229 -2.40 9.20 -17.64
C TYR A 229 -3.14 9.02 -18.98
N GLY A 230 -4.05 9.93 -19.30
CA GLY A 230 -4.82 9.94 -20.53
C GLY A 230 -5.88 8.84 -20.61
N ARG A 231 -6.54 8.72 -21.78
CA ARG A 231 -7.74 7.87 -21.97
C ARG A 231 -7.49 6.37 -21.77
N LYS A 232 -6.27 5.90 -21.98
CA LYS A 232 -5.88 4.49 -21.74
C LYS A 232 -5.69 4.19 -20.25
N GLY A 233 -5.59 5.22 -19.42
CA GLY A 233 -5.39 5.09 -17.98
C GLY A 233 -4.00 4.59 -17.61
N PHE A 234 -3.92 3.96 -16.44
CA PHE A 234 -2.70 3.39 -15.88
C PHE A 234 -2.99 2.04 -15.25
N GLN A 235 -1.93 1.28 -15.00
CA GLN A 235 -1.96 0.08 -14.18
C GLN A 235 -0.98 0.23 -13.02
N GLN A 236 -1.46 -0.10 -11.82
CA GLN A 236 -0.59 -0.19 -10.65
C GLN A 236 0.11 -1.55 -10.67
N TYR A 237 1.32 -1.56 -10.13
CA TYR A 237 2.10 -2.77 -9.91
C TYR A 237 2.68 -2.66 -8.51
N GLN A 238 2.34 -3.60 -7.63
CA GLN A 238 2.92 -3.64 -6.30
C GLN A 238 3.35 -5.06 -5.96
N CYS A 239 4.59 -5.18 -5.50
CA CYS A 239 5.18 -6.43 -5.04
C CYS A 239 5.82 -6.25 -3.67
N VAL A 240 6.11 -7.37 -3.03
CA VAL A 240 7.00 -7.47 -1.86
C VAL A 240 8.00 -8.58 -2.10
N ILE A 241 9.26 -8.30 -1.79
CA ILE A 241 10.39 -9.22 -1.92
C ILE A 241 10.92 -9.56 -0.52
N PRO A 242 11.19 -10.85 -0.21
CA PRO A 242 11.73 -11.28 1.08
C PRO A 242 13.03 -10.57 1.45
N GLU A 243 13.22 -10.29 2.74
CA GLU A 243 14.35 -9.52 3.26
C GLU A 243 15.73 -10.05 2.82
N HIS A 244 15.92 -11.38 2.85
CA HIS A 244 17.20 -12.02 2.55
C HIS A 244 17.70 -11.80 1.11
N CYS A 245 16.81 -11.50 0.15
CA CYS A 245 17.15 -11.28 -1.26
C CYS A 245 16.73 -9.90 -1.77
N ALA A 246 16.12 -9.06 -0.91
CA ALA A 246 15.54 -7.77 -1.29
C ALA A 246 16.51 -6.84 -2.02
N PRO A 247 17.78 -6.63 -1.60
CA PRO A 247 18.68 -5.72 -2.31
C PRO A 247 18.92 -6.13 -3.77
N LYS A 248 19.19 -7.42 -4.01
CA LYS A 248 19.49 -7.94 -5.35
C LYS A 248 18.26 -7.93 -6.24
N ALA A 249 17.12 -8.43 -5.75
CA ALA A 249 15.91 -8.51 -6.56
C ALA A 249 15.29 -7.12 -6.82
N MET A 250 15.37 -6.18 -5.87
CA MET A 250 14.97 -4.79 -6.12
C MET A 250 15.84 -4.14 -7.19
N GLN A 251 17.16 -4.39 -7.18
CA GLN A 251 18.04 -3.90 -8.24
C GLN A 251 17.61 -4.44 -9.62
N LEU A 252 17.32 -5.74 -9.73
CA LEU A 252 16.84 -6.36 -10.97
C LEU A 252 15.51 -5.75 -11.45
N LEU A 253 14.57 -5.48 -10.54
CA LEU A 253 13.30 -4.83 -10.87
C LEU A 253 13.55 -3.41 -11.42
N LEU A 254 14.37 -2.61 -10.74
CA LEU A 254 14.68 -1.25 -11.17
C LEU A 254 15.43 -1.22 -12.50
N ASP A 255 16.35 -2.15 -12.73
CA ASP A 255 17.08 -2.26 -14.00
C ASP A 255 16.13 -2.61 -15.15
N ALA A 256 15.21 -3.55 -14.95
CA ALA A 256 14.19 -3.91 -15.95
C ALA A 256 13.25 -2.73 -16.26
N ILE A 257 12.80 -2.01 -15.24
CA ILE A 257 11.96 -0.81 -15.39
C ILE A 257 12.74 0.27 -16.16
N ALA A 258 13.94 0.60 -15.71
CA ALA A 258 14.77 1.61 -16.34
C ALA A 258 15.08 1.25 -17.80
N ALA A 259 15.38 -0.03 -18.10
CA ALA A 259 15.64 -0.54 -19.45
C ALA A 259 14.44 -0.33 -20.39
N SER A 260 13.22 -0.59 -19.91
CA SER A 260 11.99 -0.36 -20.68
C SER A 260 11.73 1.12 -21.02
N GLY A 261 12.34 2.05 -20.26
CA GLY A 261 12.07 3.48 -20.37
C GLY A 261 10.66 3.88 -19.91
N ARG A 262 9.88 2.92 -19.38
CA ARG A 262 8.64 3.16 -18.65
C ARG A 262 9.02 3.37 -17.19
N GLY A 263 8.43 4.38 -16.56
CA GLY A 263 8.67 4.66 -15.16
C GLY A 263 7.39 5.13 -14.51
N SER A 264 7.50 5.51 -13.24
CA SER A 264 6.40 6.02 -12.45
C SER A 264 6.78 7.35 -11.82
N PHE A 265 5.85 8.31 -11.82
CA PHE A 265 5.96 9.51 -10.99
C PHE A 265 5.88 9.16 -9.50
N LEU A 266 5.22 8.05 -9.17
CA LEU A 266 4.91 7.61 -7.82
C LEU A 266 5.42 6.19 -7.64
N ALA A 267 6.73 6.08 -7.48
CA ALA A 267 7.39 4.84 -7.10
C ALA A 267 7.71 4.87 -5.61
N VAL A 268 7.13 3.94 -4.86
CA VAL A 268 7.25 3.88 -3.40
C VAL A 268 8.02 2.62 -3.01
N LEU A 269 9.08 2.79 -2.23
CA LEU A 269 9.74 1.71 -1.48
C LEU A 269 9.37 1.80 0.00
N LYS A 270 9.18 0.65 0.64
CA LYS A 270 9.00 0.57 2.09
C LYS A 270 9.45 -0.79 2.62
N ARG A 271 10.06 -0.81 3.80
CA ARG A 271 10.26 -2.05 4.55
C ARG A 271 8.95 -2.55 5.15
N CYS A 272 8.70 -3.84 5.03
CA CYS A 272 7.66 -4.55 5.75
C CYS A 272 8.34 -5.37 6.85
N GLY A 273 7.94 -5.16 8.11
CA GLY A 273 8.46 -5.93 9.25
C GLY A 273 7.85 -7.32 9.38
N ASP A 274 8.06 -7.91 10.55
CA ASP A 274 7.84 -9.32 10.88
C ASP A 274 6.58 -9.62 11.70
N ILE A 275 5.79 -8.59 12.02
CA ILE A 275 4.48 -8.76 12.65
C ILE A 275 3.57 -9.55 11.70
N ALA A 276 3.25 -10.78 12.11
CA ALA A 276 2.36 -11.66 11.36
C ALA A 276 0.93 -11.11 11.36
N SER A 277 0.33 -11.05 10.17
CA SER A 277 -1.10 -10.78 10.04
C SER A 277 -1.93 -12.00 10.47
N PRO A 278 -3.12 -11.80 11.08
CA PRO A 278 -4.07 -12.88 11.29
C PRO A 278 -4.72 -13.40 9.99
N GLY A 279 -4.56 -12.69 8.87
CA GLY A 279 -5.18 -13.02 7.59
C GLY A 279 -4.44 -14.09 6.79
N LEU A 280 -5.16 -15.12 6.30
CA LEU A 280 -4.58 -16.24 5.54
C LEU A 280 -3.84 -15.79 4.28
N LEU A 281 -4.41 -14.82 3.57
CA LEU A 281 -3.88 -14.33 2.29
C LEU A 281 -3.30 -12.91 2.39
N SER A 282 -2.83 -12.54 3.58
CA SER A 282 -2.20 -11.24 3.78
C SER A 282 -1.02 -11.05 2.82
N PHE A 283 -0.94 -9.87 2.20
CA PHE A 283 0.09 -9.56 1.21
C PHE A 283 1.48 -9.31 1.82
N PRO A 284 1.62 -8.50 2.88
CA PRO A 284 2.92 -8.21 3.43
C PRO A 284 3.64 -9.45 3.95
N MET A 285 4.96 -9.44 3.81
CA MET A 285 5.89 -10.36 4.44
C MET A 285 7.15 -9.59 4.86
N PRO A 286 7.99 -10.13 5.75
CA PRO A 286 9.26 -9.51 6.12
C PRO A 286 10.13 -9.26 4.87
N GLY A 287 10.42 -7.99 4.58
CA GLY A 287 11.16 -7.64 3.37
C GLY A 287 10.88 -6.22 2.88
N THR A 288 10.99 -6.02 1.56
CA THR A 288 10.82 -4.69 0.94
C THR A 288 9.68 -4.71 -0.07
N SER A 289 8.74 -3.78 0.06
CA SER A 289 7.68 -3.57 -0.91
C SER A 289 8.05 -2.45 -1.90
N LEU A 290 7.71 -2.68 -3.17
CA LEU A 290 7.82 -1.71 -4.26
C LEU A 290 6.44 -1.53 -4.88
N ALA A 291 5.91 -0.30 -4.87
CA ALA A 291 4.68 0.09 -5.53
C ALA A 291 4.93 1.10 -6.64
N LEU A 292 4.31 0.88 -7.80
CA LEU A 292 4.54 1.60 -9.04
C LEU A 292 3.21 1.90 -9.75
N VAL A 293 3.22 2.93 -10.59
CA VAL A 293 2.10 3.29 -11.47
C VAL A 293 2.63 3.50 -12.89
N PHE A 294 2.17 2.68 -13.84
CA PHE A 294 2.59 2.74 -15.24
C PHE A 294 1.45 3.19 -16.16
N SER A 295 1.76 4.09 -17.10
CA SER A 295 0.84 4.45 -18.20
C SER A 295 0.48 3.23 -19.03
N GLN A 296 -0.81 2.98 -19.27
CA GLN A 296 -1.24 1.76 -19.94
C GLN A 296 -0.80 1.70 -21.41
N THR A 297 0.00 0.69 -21.76
CA THR A 297 0.41 0.38 -23.13
C THR A 297 0.44 -1.14 -23.37
N ARG A 298 0.48 -1.56 -24.63
CA ARG A 298 0.54 -3.00 -24.98
C ARG A 298 1.85 -3.64 -24.50
N GLU A 299 2.95 -2.91 -24.64
CA GLU A 299 4.27 -3.41 -24.26
C GLU A 299 4.39 -3.69 -22.75
N LEU A 300 3.58 -3.03 -21.90
CA LEU A 300 3.55 -3.35 -20.46
C LEU A 300 3.16 -4.82 -20.25
N ALA A 301 2.05 -5.24 -20.85
CA ALA A 301 1.53 -6.60 -20.69
C ALA A 301 2.38 -7.64 -21.42
N GLU A 302 2.95 -7.27 -22.58
CA GLU A 302 3.68 -8.21 -23.43
C GLU A 302 5.15 -8.39 -23.03
N THR A 303 5.77 -7.39 -22.38
CA THR A 303 7.23 -7.41 -22.12
C THR A 303 7.61 -7.06 -20.67
N LEU A 304 7.15 -5.91 -20.15
CA LEU A 304 7.64 -5.43 -18.86
C LEU A 304 7.07 -6.26 -17.70
N PHE A 305 5.75 -6.41 -17.61
CA PHE A 305 5.13 -7.16 -16.52
C PHE A 305 5.57 -8.62 -16.46
N PRO A 306 5.61 -9.40 -17.58
CA PRO A 306 6.16 -10.75 -17.55
C PRO A 306 7.59 -10.81 -16.99
N ARG A 307 8.43 -9.80 -17.29
CA ARG A 307 9.79 -9.72 -16.76
C ARG A 307 9.81 -9.39 -15.26
N LEU A 308 8.97 -8.45 -14.80
CA LEU A 308 8.88 -8.11 -13.38
C LEU A 308 8.30 -9.28 -12.56
N ASP A 309 7.26 -9.93 -13.07
CA ASP A 309 6.63 -11.10 -12.45
C ASP A 309 7.62 -12.25 -12.29
N ALA A 310 8.44 -12.52 -13.32
CA ALA A 310 9.50 -13.52 -13.25
C ALA A 310 10.52 -13.20 -12.15
N ILE A 311 10.97 -11.94 -12.03
CA ILE A 311 11.89 -11.53 -10.96
C ILE A 311 11.25 -11.71 -9.58
N VAL A 312 9.99 -11.31 -9.42
CA VAL A 312 9.25 -11.48 -8.14
C VAL A 312 9.13 -12.96 -7.79
N ARG A 313 8.74 -13.80 -8.74
CA ARG A 313 8.58 -15.25 -8.56
C ARG A 313 9.90 -15.93 -8.20
N GLU A 314 10.97 -15.65 -8.94
CA GLU A 314 12.30 -16.21 -8.70
C GLU A 314 12.85 -15.81 -7.33
N ALA A 315 12.51 -14.61 -6.85
CA ALA A 315 12.90 -14.13 -5.53
C ALA A 315 12.03 -14.68 -4.38
N GLY A 316 10.97 -15.46 -4.67
CA GLY A 316 10.01 -15.92 -3.66
C GLY A 316 9.13 -14.79 -3.11
N GLY A 317 9.02 -13.68 -3.84
CA GLY A 317 8.14 -12.56 -3.51
C GLY A 317 6.70 -12.82 -3.94
N ARG A 318 5.86 -11.79 -3.74
CA ARG A 318 4.47 -11.84 -4.20
C ARG A 318 3.96 -10.49 -4.67
N LEU A 319 2.98 -10.53 -5.58
CA LEU A 319 2.22 -9.37 -6.01
C LEU A 319 1.03 -9.13 -5.08
N TYR A 320 0.60 -7.88 -4.91
CA TYR A 320 -0.57 -7.56 -4.07
C TYR A 320 -1.89 -7.69 -4.85
N PRO A 321 -2.82 -8.59 -4.48
CA PRO A 321 -4.11 -8.72 -5.17
C PRO A 321 -4.92 -7.42 -5.27
N ALA A 322 -4.86 -6.55 -4.25
CA ALA A 322 -5.57 -5.26 -4.26
C ALA A 322 -5.05 -4.27 -5.31
N LYS A 323 -3.91 -4.56 -5.93
CA LYS A 323 -3.22 -3.72 -6.91
C LYS A 323 -3.00 -4.43 -8.23
N ASP A 324 -3.55 -5.64 -8.37
CA ASP A 324 -3.33 -6.49 -9.51
C ASP A 324 -4.46 -6.37 -10.56
N ALA A 325 -4.07 -6.56 -11.82
CA ALA A 325 -4.97 -6.74 -12.95
C ALA A 325 -4.47 -7.78 -13.98
N HIS A 326 -3.39 -8.52 -13.69
CA HIS A 326 -2.72 -9.41 -14.66
C HIS A 326 -2.05 -10.67 -14.09
N MET A 327 -1.84 -10.76 -12.76
CA MET A 327 -1.31 -11.94 -12.06
C MET A 327 -1.91 -13.26 -12.58
N THR A 328 -1.03 -14.21 -12.87
CA THR A 328 -1.44 -15.54 -13.31
C THR A 328 -1.94 -16.39 -12.14
N GLY A 329 -2.76 -17.41 -12.41
CA GLY A 329 -3.21 -18.33 -11.37
C GLY A 329 -2.06 -19.12 -10.74
N SER A 330 -1.05 -19.51 -11.53
CA SER A 330 0.14 -20.19 -10.98
C SER A 330 0.92 -19.28 -10.03
N ASP A 331 1.13 -18.02 -10.40
CA ASP A 331 1.85 -17.06 -9.55
C ASP A 331 1.10 -16.81 -8.24
N PHE A 332 -0.21 -16.60 -8.33
CA PHE A 332 -1.04 -16.41 -7.14
C PHE A 332 -0.96 -17.61 -6.20
N ARG A 333 -1.20 -18.83 -6.71
CA ARG A 333 -1.24 -20.04 -5.88
C ARG A 333 0.12 -20.40 -5.27
N GLN A 334 1.21 -20.12 -5.99
CA GLN A 334 2.57 -20.30 -5.46
C GLN A 334 2.88 -19.28 -4.36
N ALA A 335 2.50 -18.01 -4.56
CA ALA A 335 2.76 -16.93 -3.63
C ALA A 335 1.88 -16.96 -2.36
N TYR A 336 0.67 -17.54 -2.48
CA TYR A 336 -0.35 -17.57 -1.44
C TYR A 336 -0.83 -19.00 -1.20
N PRO A 337 0.00 -19.90 -0.63
CA PRO A 337 -0.32 -21.33 -0.52
C PRO A 337 -1.57 -21.64 0.31
N ALA A 338 -1.99 -20.73 1.20
CA ALA A 338 -3.23 -20.86 1.97
C ALA A 338 -4.52 -20.62 1.14
N TRP A 339 -4.42 -20.43 -0.18
CA TRP A 339 -5.58 -20.22 -1.06
C TRP A 339 -6.59 -21.37 -1.00
N GLU A 340 -6.13 -22.62 -0.79
CA GLU A 340 -7.00 -23.80 -0.66
C GLU A 340 -7.87 -23.72 0.60
N GLN A 341 -7.32 -23.20 1.70
CA GLN A 341 -8.07 -22.97 2.94
C GLN A 341 -9.12 -21.88 2.76
N LEU A 342 -8.79 -20.81 2.01
CA LEU A 342 -9.78 -19.81 1.65
C LEU A 342 -10.89 -20.41 0.77
N GLU A 343 -10.53 -21.20 -0.26
CA GLU A 343 -11.51 -21.80 -1.15
C GLU A 343 -12.47 -22.73 -0.41
N ALA A 344 -11.97 -23.51 0.56
CA ALA A 344 -12.80 -24.36 1.42
C ALA A 344 -13.80 -23.56 2.28
N LEU A 345 -13.48 -22.31 2.61
CA LEU A 345 -14.31 -21.41 3.43
C LEU A 345 -15.07 -20.36 2.61
N ARG A 346 -14.89 -20.35 1.28
CA ARG A 346 -15.53 -19.38 0.39
C ARG A 346 -17.05 -19.52 0.49
N ASP A 347 -17.75 -18.40 0.45
CA ASP A 347 -19.20 -18.43 0.24
C ASP A 347 -19.46 -18.89 -1.21
N PRO A 348 -20.17 -20.02 -1.44
CA PRO A 348 -20.39 -20.55 -2.78
C PRO A 348 -21.08 -19.56 -3.73
N SER A 349 -21.86 -18.63 -3.19
CA SER A 349 -22.54 -17.57 -3.96
C SER A 349 -21.60 -16.44 -4.42
N LEU A 350 -20.41 -16.32 -3.83
CA LEU A 350 -19.44 -15.26 -4.12
C LEU A 350 -18.36 -15.76 -5.07
N MET A 351 -18.22 -15.06 -6.20
CA MET A 351 -17.20 -15.36 -7.20
C MET A 351 -16.79 -14.09 -7.95
N SER A 352 -15.62 -13.54 -7.63
CA SER A 352 -15.09 -12.35 -8.29
C SER A 352 -14.36 -12.70 -9.59
N ARG A 353 -14.20 -11.71 -10.49
CA ARG A 353 -13.37 -11.88 -11.70
C ARG A 353 -11.92 -12.21 -11.38
N PHE A 354 -11.40 -11.67 -10.27
CA PHE A 354 -10.07 -11.99 -9.78
C PHE A 354 -9.99 -13.49 -9.48
N TRP A 355 -10.91 -14.00 -8.65
CA TRP A 355 -10.91 -15.39 -8.21
C TRP A 355 -11.07 -16.38 -9.39
N LYS A 356 -12.01 -16.10 -10.31
CA LYS A 356 -12.17 -16.89 -11.55
C LYS A 356 -10.90 -17.01 -12.38
N ARG A 357 -10.04 -15.98 -12.38
CA ARG A 357 -8.80 -15.96 -13.18
C ARG A 357 -7.67 -16.74 -12.50
N VAL A 358 -7.62 -16.71 -11.18
CA VAL A 358 -6.49 -17.27 -10.42
C VAL A 358 -6.75 -18.67 -9.88
N MET A 359 -7.99 -19.15 -9.91
CA MET A 359 -8.35 -20.52 -9.57
C MET A 359 -8.20 -21.47 -10.78
N PRO A 360 -8.01 -22.79 -10.54
CA PRO A 360 -7.92 -23.81 -11.58
C PRO A 360 -9.16 -23.92 -12.49
#